data_AF-A0A060BUL7-F1
#
_entry.id   AF-A0A060BUL7-F1
#
_cell.length_a   1.000
_cell.length_b   1.000
_cell.length_c   1.000
_cell.angle_alpha   90.00
_cell.angle_beta   90.00
_cell.angle_gamma   90.00
#
_symmetry.space_group_name_H-M   'P 1'
#
loop_
_entity.id
_entity.type
_entity.pdbx_description
1 polymer ?
#
loop_
_entity_poly.entity_id
_entity_poly.type
_entity_poly.pdbx_seq_one_letter_code
_entity_poly.pdbx_strand_id
1 'polypeptide(L)'
;FGQNAAGYVAFSARGAAGARIIVEHSEIVDRDREIDNRNYRTAAARIEYVLRGEGVERFRPHFTFQGFRYAAVTVERDASLEAIEFVPISSVREITAGFECGDARVNRLVLNTLWSQRSNFIEIPTDCPQRDERLGLDRRR
;
A
#
# COMPACT_ATOMS: atom_id res chain seq x y z
N PHE A 1 -5.41 5.02 4.88
CA PHE A 1 -6.19 5.15 3.63
C PHE A 1 -7.61 4.61 3.68
N GLY A 2 -8.01 3.83 4.71
CA GLY A 2 -9.41 3.38 4.86
C GLY A 2 -9.76 2.07 4.16
N GLN A 3 -8.95 1.64 3.18
CA GLN A 3 -9.01 0.36 2.49
C GLN A 3 -7.64 -0.33 2.61
N ASN A 4 -7.63 -1.65 2.87
CA ASN A 4 -6.43 -2.47 2.69
C ASN A 4 -6.35 -2.94 1.24
N ALA A 5 -5.28 -2.61 0.54
CA ALA A 5 -5.08 -3.05 -0.84
C ALA A 5 -3.61 -3.04 -1.23
N ALA A 6 -3.30 -3.70 -2.35
CA ALA A 6 -1.97 -3.67 -2.94
C ALA A 6 -1.76 -2.41 -3.77
N GLY A 7 -0.60 -1.77 -3.63
CA GLY A 7 -0.24 -0.56 -4.34
C GLY A 7 1.00 0.08 -3.74
N TYR A 8 1.10 1.40 -3.87
CA TYR A 8 2.18 2.17 -3.28
C TYR A 8 1.69 3.53 -2.81
N VAL A 9 2.49 4.16 -1.96
CA VAL A 9 2.30 5.58 -1.62
C VAL A 9 3.03 6.45 -2.65
N ALA A 10 2.31 7.44 -3.19
CA ALA A 10 2.89 8.56 -3.91
C ALA A 10 2.74 9.83 -3.06
N PHE A 11 3.69 10.75 -3.17
CA PHE A 11 3.67 11.96 -2.38
C PHE A 11 4.36 13.13 -3.07
N SER A 12 4.05 14.33 -2.59
CA SER A 12 4.83 15.53 -2.85
C SER A 12 5.39 16.11 -1.56
N ALA A 13 6.64 16.54 -1.60
CA ALA A 13 7.34 17.08 -0.44
C ALA A 13 8.28 18.22 -0.85
N ARG A 14 8.65 19.04 0.12
CA ARG A 14 9.61 20.13 -0.02
C ARG A 14 10.57 20.09 1.16
N GLY A 15 11.81 20.48 0.98
CA GLY A 15 12.78 20.58 2.08
C GLY A 15 14.17 20.92 1.58
N ALA A 16 15.15 20.92 2.47
CA ALA A 16 16.54 21.10 2.09
C ALA A 16 17.10 19.88 1.35
N ALA A 17 18.14 20.09 0.53
CA ALA A 17 18.87 19.00 -0.10
C ALA A 17 19.40 18.02 0.97
N GLY A 18 19.16 16.72 0.77
CA GLY A 18 19.55 15.67 1.72
C GLY A 18 18.53 15.41 2.84
N ALA A 19 17.44 16.17 2.95
CA ALA A 19 16.32 15.83 3.81
C ALA A 19 15.63 14.54 3.33
N ARG A 20 15.01 13.78 4.24
CA ARG A 20 14.50 12.43 3.96
C ARG A 20 13.02 12.29 4.30
N ILE A 21 12.30 11.65 3.40
CA ILE A 21 10.94 11.17 3.62
C ILE A 21 11.01 9.65 3.67
N ILE A 22 10.62 9.07 4.80
CA ILE A 22 10.58 7.63 5.03
C ILE A 22 9.12 7.22 5.16
N VAL A 23 8.70 6.22 4.39
CA VAL A 23 7.33 5.70 4.41
C VAL A 23 7.37 4.21 4.73
N GLU A 24 6.76 3.83 5.85
CA GLU A 24 6.63 2.45 6.31
C GLU A 24 5.17 2.02 6.18
N HIS A 25 4.93 0.84 5.61
CA HIS A 25 3.58 0.37 5.26
C HIS A 25 3.12 -0.74 6.20
N SER A 26 1.82 -0.76 6.53
CA SER A 26 1.23 -1.81 7.36
C SER A 26 -0.24 -2.10 7.07
N GLU A 27 -0.66 -3.35 7.28
CA GLU A 27 -2.06 -3.76 7.23
C GLU A 27 -2.83 -3.37 8.50
N ILE A 28 -2.14 -3.34 9.64
CA ILE A 28 -2.72 -3.13 10.95
C ILE A 28 -1.88 -2.13 11.76
N VAL A 29 -2.49 -1.57 12.79
CA VAL A 29 -1.78 -0.78 13.80
C VAL A 29 -2.13 -1.35 15.16
N ASP A 30 -1.25 -1.16 16.13
CA ASP A 30 -1.49 -1.59 17.50
C ASP A 30 -2.47 -0.63 18.23
N ARG A 31 -2.60 -0.81 19.55
CA ARG A 31 -3.50 0.01 20.37
C ARG A 31 -3.07 1.48 20.46
N ASP A 32 -1.78 1.75 20.30
CA ASP A 32 -1.19 3.08 20.38
C ASP A 32 -1.10 3.74 18.99
N ARG A 33 -1.60 3.06 17.95
CA ARG A 33 -1.58 3.45 16.53
C ARG A 33 -0.19 3.39 15.89
N GLU A 34 0.72 2.66 16.50
CA GLU A 34 2.01 2.35 15.90
C GLU A 34 1.87 1.20 14.90
N ILE A 35 2.77 1.16 13.92
CA ILE A 35 2.79 0.11 12.90
C ILE A 35 3.07 -1.26 13.54
N ASP A 36 2.27 -2.27 13.18
CA ASP A 36 2.53 -3.66 13.55
C ASP A 36 2.78 -4.51 12.30
N ASN A 37 4.07 -4.78 12.03
CA ASN A 37 4.53 -5.55 10.87
C ASN A 37 5.03 -6.96 11.23
N ARG A 38 4.65 -7.50 12.40
CA ARG A 38 5.05 -8.87 12.77
C ARG A 38 4.59 -9.92 11.75
N ASN A 39 3.48 -9.67 11.07
CA ASN A 39 2.93 -10.52 10.01
C ASN A 39 3.66 -10.40 8.65
N TYR A 40 4.54 -9.40 8.46
CA TYR A 40 5.24 -9.19 7.19
C TYR A 40 6.49 -10.06 7.05
N ARG A 41 6.89 -10.76 8.12
CA ARG A 41 8.09 -11.60 8.20
C ARG A 41 9.34 -10.80 7.80
N THR A 42 10.05 -11.16 6.74
CA THR A 42 11.28 -10.46 6.34
C THR A 42 11.04 -9.26 5.41
N ALA A 43 9.81 -9.01 4.97
CA ALA A 43 9.51 -7.90 4.09
C ALA A 43 9.57 -6.55 4.84
N ALA A 44 10.57 -5.73 4.52
CA ALA A 44 10.76 -4.42 5.14
C ALA A 44 9.59 -3.44 4.92
N ALA A 45 8.92 -3.51 3.76
CA ALA A 45 7.79 -2.65 3.38
C ALA A 45 8.03 -1.15 3.62
N ARG A 46 9.26 -0.70 3.36
CA ARG A 46 9.76 0.64 3.60
C ARG A 46 10.25 1.29 2.31
N ILE A 47 9.93 2.57 2.15
CA ILE A 47 10.38 3.42 1.06
C ILE A 47 11.12 4.60 1.67
N GLU A 48 12.25 4.98 1.06
CA GLU A 48 12.99 6.17 1.44
C GLU A 48 13.23 7.06 0.22
N TYR A 49 13.03 8.36 0.40
CA TYR A 49 13.31 9.36 -0.60
C TYR A 49 14.19 10.45 -0.01
N VAL A 50 15.27 10.79 -0.72
CA VAL A 50 16.17 11.89 -0.37
C VAL A 50 15.85 13.07 -1.28
N LEU A 51 15.49 14.20 -0.69
CA LEU A 51 15.16 15.44 -1.38
C LEU A 51 16.42 16.04 -2.05
N ARG A 52 16.25 16.54 -3.27
CA ARG A 52 17.24 17.34 -3.99
C ARG A 52 17.28 18.79 -3.50
N GLY A 53 16.20 19.27 -2.92
CA GLY A 53 16.11 20.61 -2.34
C GLY A 53 15.66 21.71 -3.31
N GLU A 54 15.14 21.33 -4.48
CA GLU A 54 14.75 22.25 -5.54
C GLU A 54 13.21 22.34 -5.64
N GLY A 55 12.60 23.05 -4.70
CA GLY A 55 11.16 23.29 -4.74
C GLY A 55 10.31 22.11 -4.24
N VAL A 56 9.13 21.94 -4.84
CA VAL A 56 8.26 20.78 -4.55
C VAL A 56 8.68 19.62 -5.43
N GLU A 57 9.04 18.52 -4.79
CA GLU A 57 9.39 17.26 -5.45
C GLU A 57 8.22 16.29 -5.38
N ARG A 58 7.98 15.55 -6.47
CA ARG A 58 6.94 14.52 -6.54
C ARG A 58 7.60 13.16 -6.70
N PHE A 59 7.25 12.22 -5.83
CA PHE A 59 7.82 10.89 -5.81
C PHE A 59 6.74 9.81 -5.93
N ARG A 60 7.06 8.78 -6.73
CA ARG A 60 6.37 7.49 -6.75
C ARG A 60 7.40 6.37 -6.98
N PRO A 61 7.28 5.23 -6.29
CA PRO A 61 8.12 4.07 -6.59
C PRO A 61 7.73 3.45 -7.94
N HIS A 62 8.72 2.91 -8.66
CA HIS A 62 8.50 2.23 -9.94
C HIS A 62 8.73 0.72 -9.87
N PHE A 63 9.51 0.25 -8.89
CA PHE A 63 9.98 -1.14 -8.80
C PHE A 63 9.58 -1.84 -7.50
N THR A 64 8.54 -1.34 -6.82
CA THR A 64 8.03 -1.97 -5.60
C THR A 64 6.55 -1.67 -5.41
N PHE A 65 5.89 -2.53 -4.64
CA PHE A 65 4.54 -2.35 -4.14
C PHE A 65 4.41 -3.03 -2.77
N GLN A 66 3.38 -2.64 -2.03
CA GLN A 66 3.05 -3.17 -0.70
C GLN A 66 1.55 -3.46 -0.65
N GLY A 67 1.14 -4.50 0.06
CA GLY A 67 -0.22 -4.61 0.58
C GLY A 67 -0.30 -3.85 1.90
N PHE A 68 -1.18 -2.85 2.02
CA PHE A 68 -1.29 -2.06 3.24
C PHE A 68 -2.61 -1.29 3.33
N ARG A 69 -2.93 -0.85 4.56
CA ARG A 69 -4.03 0.06 4.88
C ARG A 69 -3.54 1.36 5.52
N TYR A 70 -2.42 1.27 6.22
CA TYR A 70 -1.79 2.34 6.99
C TYR A 70 -0.38 2.59 6.45
N ALA A 71 0.07 3.84 6.55
CA ALA A 71 1.44 4.23 6.31
C ALA A 71 1.89 5.19 7.42
N ALA A 72 3.04 4.93 8.02
CA ALA A 72 3.73 5.90 8.88
C ALA A 72 4.71 6.68 8.02
N VAL A 73 4.71 7.99 8.18
CA VAL A 73 5.57 8.89 7.42
C VAL A 73 6.47 9.62 8.41
N THR A 74 7.77 9.37 8.29
CA THR A 74 8.79 10.08 9.04
C THR A 74 9.43 11.12 8.11
N VAL A 75 9.42 12.37 8.55
CA VAL A 75 9.99 13.51 7.82
C VAL A 75 11.22 14.00 8.59
N GLU A 76 12.40 13.84 8.00
CA GLU A 76 13.67 14.26 8.61
C GLU A 76 14.10 15.64 8.06
N ARG A 77 14.84 16.42 8.88
CA ARG A 77 15.56 17.65 8.47
C ARG A 77 14.70 18.72 7.78
N ASP A 78 13.85 19.42 8.54
CA ASP A 78 13.06 20.58 8.10
C ASP A 78 12.38 20.45 6.73
N ALA A 79 11.98 19.22 6.38
CA ALA A 79 11.14 18.96 5.23
C ALA A 79 9.65 19.02 5.61
N SER A 80 8.80 19.18 4.62
CA SER A 80 7.35 19.14 4.73
C SER A 80 6.75 18.21 3.69
N LEU A 81 5.72 17.48 4.09
CA LEU A 81 4.87 16.71 3.20
C LEU A 81 3.73 17.61 2.75
N GLU A 82 3.60 17.82 1.44
CA GLU A 82 2.57 18.68 0.84
C GLU A 82 1.30 17.88 0.50
N ALA A 83 1.49 16.65 0.02
CA ALA A 83 0.40 15.74 -0.30
C ALA A 83 0.87 14.29 -0.22
N ILE A 84 -0.07 13.40 0.07
CA ILE A 84 0.15 11.96 0.10
C ILE A 84 -1.09 11.25 -0.45
N GLU A 85 -0.87 10.27 -1.30
CA GLU A 85 -1.92 9.46 -1.88
C GLU A 85 -1.53 7.98 -1.88
N PHE A 86 -2.55 7.12 -1.78
CA PHE A 86 -2.40 5.70 -2.04
C PHE A 86 -2.81 5.42 -3.48
N VAL A 87 -1.91 4.79 -4.24
CA VAL A 87 -2.14 4.38 -5.62
C VAL A 87 -2.27 2.86 -5.67
N PRO A 88 -3.49 2.30 -5.79
CA PRO A 88 -3.70 0.87 -5.93
C PRO A 88 -3.14 0.37 -7.27
N ILE A 89 -2.58 -0.84 -7.29
CA ILE A 89 -2.14 -1.50 -8.53
C ILE A 89 -2.82 -2.87 -8.66
N SER A 90 -3.15 -3.24 -9.90
CA SER A 90 -3.85 -4.49 -10.21
C SER A 90 -3.76 -4.74 -11.72
N SER A 91 -3.56 -6.00 -12.11
CA SER A 91 -3.70 -6.49 -13.49
C SER A 91 -5.16 -6.62 -13.93
N VAL A 92 -6.10 -6.73 -12.97
CA VAL A 92 -7.54 -6.65 -13.25
C VAL A 92 -7.90 -5.19 -13.56
N ARG A 93 -8.25 -4.94 -14.83
CA ARG A 93 -8.57 -3.59 -15.34
C ARG A 93 -10.05 -3.25 -15.27
N GLU A 94 -10.91 -4.24 -15.44
CA GLU A 94 -12.36 -4.06 -15.52
C GLU A 94 -13.09 -4.98 -14.54
N ILE A 95 -14.11 -4.45 -13.87
CA ILE A 95 -15.03 -5.24 -13.05
C ILE A 95 -16.21 -5.61 -13.94
N THR A 96 -16.37 -6.89 -14.24
CA THR A 96 -17.37 -7.39 -15.20
C THR A 96 -18.68 -7.86 -14.55
N ALA A 97 -18.74 -7.90 -13.21
CA ALA A 97 -19.90 -8.33 -12.45
C ALA A 97 -20.12 -7.47 -11.19
N GLY A 98 -21.38 -7.14 -10.91
CA GLY A 98 -21.82 -6.43 -9.71
C GLY A 98 -22.75 -7.29 -8.85
N PHE A 99 -22.85 -6.94 -7.57
CA PHE A 99 -23.75 -7.60 -6.62
C PHE A 99 -24.36 -6.55 -5.68
N GLU A 100 -25.67 -6.65 -5.43
CA GLU A 100 -26.38 -5.84 -4.46
C GLU A 100 -27.54 -6.63 -3.85
N CYS A 101 -27.76 -6.47 -2.55
CA CYS A 101 -28.91 -7.03 -1.83
C CYS A 101 -29.34 -6.12 -0.68
N GLY A 102 -30.45 -6.46 -0.02
CA GLY A 102 -31.00 -5.67 1.09
C GLY A 102 -30.18 -5.69 2.40
N ASP A 103 -29.18 -6.55 2.54
CA ASP A 103 -28.30 -6.59 3.72
C ASP A 103 -26.95 -5.91 3.42
N ALA A 104 -26.72 -4.76 4.04
CA ALA A 104 -25.50 -3.97 3.87
C ALA A 104 -24.22 -4.74 4.26
N ARG A 105 -24.30 -5.74 5.16
CA ARG A 105 -23.15 -6.55 5.56
C ARG A 105 -22.73 -7.50 4.44
N VAL A 106 -23.69 -8.06 3.71
CA VAL A 106 -23.42 -8.93 2.56
C VAL A 106 -22.84 -8.11 1.42
N ASN A 107 -23.36 -6.91 1.15
CA ASN A 107 -22.78 -6.00 0.16
C ASN A 107 -21.33 -5.65 0.54
N ARG A 108 -21.05 -5.36 1.81
CA ARG A 108 -19.68 -5.11 2.29
C ARG A 108 -18.76 -6.33 2.14
N LEU A 109 -19.26 -7.53 2.42
CA LEU A 109 -18.50 -8.77 2.24
C LEU A 109 -18.08 -8.96 0.77
N VAL A 110 -18.99 -8.79 -0.18
CA VAL A 110 -18.68 -8.91 -1.61
C VAL A 110 -17.68 -7.85 -2.06
N LEU A 111 -17.85 -6.60 -1.61
CA LEU A 111 -16.88 -5.53 -1.88
C LEU A 111 -15.49 -5.84 -1.33
N ASN A 112 -15.38 -6.42 -0.12
CA ASN A 112 -14.11 -6.83 0.45
C ASN A 112 -13.44 -7.92 -0.42
N THR A 113 -14.20 -8.91 -0.88
CA THR A 113 -13.70 -9.96 -1.78
C THR A 113 -13.14 -9.39 -3.09
N LEU A 114 -13.79 -8.38 -3.68
CA LEU A 114 -13.30 -7.70 -4.89
C LEU A 114 -11.96 -7.00 -4.65
N TRP A 115 -11.81 -6.29 -3.53
CA TRP A 115 -10.53 -5.66 -3.17
C TRP A 115 -9.42 -6.67 -2.90
N SER A 116 -9.74 -7.77 -2.22
CA SER A 116 -8.80 -8.87 -2.00
C SER A 116 -8.36 -9.52 -3.32
N GLN A 117 -9.28 -9.74 -4.26
CA GLN A 117 -8.95 -10.26 -5.59
C GLN A 117 -8.01 -9.31 -6.33
N ARG A 118 -8.36 -8.02 -6.43
CA ARG A 118 -7.52 -7.03 -7.13
C ARG A 118 -6.13 -6.93 -6.52
N SER A 119 -6.03 -6.99 -5.20
CA SER A 119 -4.76 -6.90 -4.49
C SER A 119 -3.82 -8.09 -4.76
N ASN A 120 -4.38 -9.26 -5.11
CA ASN A 120 -3.61 -10.46 -5.38
C ASN A 120 -3.43 -10.76 -6.88
N PHE A 121 -3.93 -9.91 -7.77
CA PHE A 121 -3.74 -10.03 -9.20
C PHE A 121 -2.74 -8.98 -9.65
N ILE A 122 -1.46 -9.22 -9.37
CA ILE A 122 -0.35 -8.39 -9.84
C ILE A 122 0.57 -9.32 -10.63
N GLU A 123 0.41 -9.30 -11.95
CA GLU A 123 1.06 -10.20 -12.92
C GLU A 123 0.63 -11.67 -12.80
N ILE A 124 0.75 -12.26 -11.61
CA ILE A 124 0.31 -13.62 -11.26
C ILE A 124 -0.72 -13.58 -10.11
N PRO A 125 -1.57 -14.62 -9.96
CA PRO A 125 -2.46 -14.72 -8.81
C PRO A 125 -1.66 -15.08 -7.55
N THR A 126 -1.33 -14.10 -6.73
CA THR A 126 -0.56 -14.29 -5.50
C THR A 126 -1.42 -14.77 -4.34
N ASP A 127 -0.80 -15.43 -3.36
CA ASP A 127 -1.45 -15.83 -2.11
C ASP A 127 -1.70 -14.64 -1.17
N CYS A 128 -0.77 -13.67 -1.18
CA CYS A 128 -0.79 -12.48 -0.35
C CYS A 128 0.04 -11.35 -1.00
N PRO A 129 -0.38 -10.07 -0.88
CA PRO A 129 0.38 -8.95 -1.47
C PRO A 129 1.43 -8.32 -0.54
N GLN A 130 1.45 -8.66 0.75
CA GLN A 130 2.19 -7.91 1.78
C GLN A 130 3.51 -8.56 2.21
N ARG A 131 3.48 -9.84 2.62
CA ARG A 131 4.62 -10.58 3.18
C ARG A 131 5.57 -11.10 2.10
N ASP A 132 6.74 -11.59 2.51
CA ASP A 132 7.80 -12.20 1.68
C ASP A 132 7.43 -13.55 1.01
N GLU A 133 6.16 -13.76 0.66
CA GLU A 133 5.70 -14.88 -0.18
C GLU A 133 5.41 -14.34 -1.58
N ARG A 134 4.27 -13.68 -1.78
CA ARG A 134 3.82 -13.15 -3.09
C ARG A 134 3.98 -14.16 -4.22
N LEU A 135 3.78 -15.45 -3.92
CA LEU A 135 3.98 -16.55 -4.85
C LEU A 135 2.64 -16.97 -5.45
N GLY A 136 2.66 -17.42 -6.71
CA GLY A 136 1.54 -18.11 -7.33
C GLY A 136 1.42 -19.53 -6.78
N LEU A 137 0.66 -19.71 -5.70
CA LEU A 137 0.45 -21.02 -5.09
C LEU A 137 -0.56 -21.83 -5.91
N ASP A 138 -0.11 -22.90 -6.56
CA ASP A 138 -0.99 -23.94 -7.09
C ASP A 138 -1.44 -24.86 -5.95
N ARG A 139 -2.73 -24.84 -5.61
CA ARG A 139 -3.33 -25.73 -4.60
C ARG A 139 -3.63 -27.14 -5.13
N ARG A 140 -3.20 -27.50 -6.35
CA ARG A 140 -3.37 -28.85 -6.92
C ARG A 140 -2.15 -29.77 -6.74
N ARG A 141 -1.53 -29.77 -5.57
CA ARG A 141 -0.69 -30.89 -5.10
C ARG A 141 -0.85 -31.10 -3.60
#